data_AF-A0A355T1Y0-F1
#
_entry.id   AF-A0A355T1Y0-F1
#
_cell.length_a   1.000
_cell.length_b   1.000
_cell.length_c   1.000
_cell.angle_alpha   90.00
_cell.angle_beta   90.00
_cell.angle_gamma   90.00
#
_symmetry.space_group_name_H-M   'P 1'
#
loop_
_entity.id
_entity.type
_entity.pdbx_description
1 polymer ?
#
loop_
_entity_poly.entity_id
_entity_poly.type
_entity_poly.pdbx_seq_one_letter_code
_entity_poly.pdbx_strand_id
1 'polypeptide(L)'
;MPPKSNQGTTDRAYLSHPEWVKGACGCGIVQFEIKYPARWAYHDHSNATRKIMGTASVTYVGSWRKRFRVTGGEEALSDYRDDEKGITRRFCIECGSAVAYERDASPHMINTPRGLFKEGVGREPRYHVRMGEMPDWA
;
A
#
# COMPACT_ATOMS: atom_id res chain seq x y z
N MET A 1 -51.20 2.88 18.27
CA MET A 1 -49.88 3.05 17.61
C MET A 1 -49.20 1.68 17.58
N PRO A 2 -48.89 1.12 16.41
CA PRO A 2 -48.15 -0.14 16.35
C PRO A 2 -46.67 0.09 16.68
N PRO A 3 -45.98 -0.90 17.26
CA PRO A 3 -44.56 -0.77 17.59
C PRO A 3 -43.73 -0.69 16.30
N LYS A 4 -42.77 0.23 16.26
CA LYS A 4 -41.83 0.35 15.15
C LYS A 4 -40.94 -0.89 15.10
N SER A 5 -41.14 -1.71 14.07
CA SER A 5 -40.22 -2.77 13.66
C SER A 5 -38.88 -2.13 13.27
N ASN A 6 -37.83 -2.39 14.06
CA ASN A 6 -36.49 -1.95 13.73
C ASN A 6 -35.85 -2.95 12.75
N GLN A 7 -36.26 -2.91 11.48
CA GLN A 7 -35.56 -3.58 10.39
C GLN A 7 -34.37 -2.71 9.99
N GLY A 8 -33.24 -2.93 10.67
CA GLY A 8 -31.94 -2.39 10.28
C GLY A 8 -31.05 -3.51 9.72
N THR A 9 -31.38 -4.03 8.54
CA THR A 9 -30.49 -4.88 7.75
C THR A 9 -29.82 -4.04 6.68
N THR A 10 -28.55 -3.70 6.88
CA THR A 10 -27.59 -3.43 5.78
C THR A 10 -26.17 -3.77 6.25
N ASP A 11 -25.63 -4.85 5.68
CA ASP A 11 -24.22 -5.13 5.38
C ASP A 11 -23.15 -4.95 6.48
N ARG A 12 -23.01 -6.01 7.29
CA ARG A 12 -21.75 -6.34 7.98
C ARG A 12 -20.79 -7.17 7.11
N ALA A 13 -20.90 -7.09 5.78
CA ALA A 13 -20.02 -7.80 4.85
C ALA A 13 -18.54 -7.34 4.93
N TYR A 14 -18.26 -6.16 5.50
CA TYR A 14 -16.90 -5.68 5.76
C TYR A 14 -16.17 -6.44 6.89
N LEU A 15 -16.87 -7.32 7.62
CA LEU A 15 -16.30 -8.03 8.78
C LEU A 15 -15.92 -9.49 8.48
N SER A 16 -16.15 -10.00 7.27
CA SER A 16 -15.67 -11.32 6.84
C SER A 16 -14.37 -11.24 6.05
N HIS A 17 -13.59 -10.17 6.21
CA HIS A 17 -12.30 -10.04 5.55
C HIS A 17 -11.23 -10.87 6.26
N PRO A 18 -10.31 -11.50 5.52
CA PRO A 18 -9.19 -12.20 6.12
C PRO A 18 -8.42 -11.23 7.02
N GLU A 19 -7.94 -11.73 8.18
CA GLU A 19 -7.14 -10.92 9.11
C GLU A 19 -5.95 -10.26 8.40
N TRP A 20 -5.47 -10.91 7.32
CA TRP A 20 -4.38 -10.50 6.48
C TRP A 20 -4.80 -10.41 5.01
N VAL A 21 -4.46 -9.31 4.35
CA VAL A 21 -4.66 -9.11 2.91
C VAL A 21 -3.34 -9.34 2.19
N LYS A 22 -3.35 -10.23 1.21
CA LYS A 22 -2.16 -10.66 0.46
C LYS A 22 -1.83 -9.70 -0.67
N GLY A 23 -0.54 -9.45 -0.84
CA GLY A 23 0.04 -8.79 -2.00
C GLY A 23 1.22 -9.59 -2.55
N ALA A 24 1.56 -9.31 -3.80
CA ALA A 24 2.74 -9.90 -4.44
C ALA A 24 3.33 -8.94 -5.46
N CYS A 25 4.62 -9.11 -5.77
CA CYS A 25 5.23 -8.43 -6.91
C CYS A 25 4.62 -8.91 -8.25
N GLY A 26 4.96 -8.23 -9.35
CA GLY A 26 4.42 -8.54 -10.69
C GLY A 26 4.67 -9.98 -11.16
N CYS A 27 5.83 -10.57 -10.84
CA CYS A 27 6.12 -11.98 -11.14
C CYS A 27 5.59 -12.96 -10.08
N GLY A 28 5.10 -12.49 -8.94
CA GLY A 28 4.55 -13.32 -7.87
C GLY A 28 5.56 -14.00 -6.95
N ILE A 29 6.86 -13.83 -7.18
CA ILE A 29 7.94 -14.43 -6.35
C ILE A 29 7.94 -13.82 -4.95
N VAL A 30 8.05 -12.48 -4.86
CA VAL A 30 7.95 -11.78 -3.58
C VAL A 30 6.49 -11.72 -3.19
N GLN A 31 6.15 -12.35 -2.06
CA GLN A 31 4.82 -12.38 -1.49
C GLN A 31 4.86 -11.75 -0.11
N PHE A 32 3.82 -10.99 0.21
CA PHE A 32 3.71 -10.31 1.50
C PHE A 32 2.24 -10.12 1.86
N GLU A 33 2.01 -9.69 3.09
CA GLU A 33 0.66 -9.38 3.55
C GLU A 33 0.65 -8.27 4.60
N ILE A 34 -0.50 -7.62 4.70
CA ILE A 34 -0.79 -6.61 5.74
C ILE A 34 -2.04 -6.99 6.52
N LYS A 35 -2.12 -6.63 7.81
CA LYS A 35 -3.40 -6.80 8.52
C LYS A 35 -4.47 -5.86 7.97
N TYR A 36 -5.69 -6.37 7.83
CA TYR A 36 -6.87 -5.58 7.51
C TYR A 36 -7.33 -4.74 8.72
N PRO A 37 -7.92 -3.55 8.50
CA PRO A 37 -7.74 -2.71 7.32
C PRO A 37 -6.35 -2.05 7.32
N ALA A 38 -5.93 -1.58 6.14
CA ALA A 38 -4.78 -0.69 6.03
C ALA A 38 -4.98 0.59 6.89
N ARG A 39 -3.87 1.22 7.26
CA ARG A 39 -3.87 2.45 8.06
C ARG A 39 -4.34 3.65 7.25
N TRP A 40 -3.93 3.73 5.98
CA TRP A 40 -4.30 4.78 5.03
C TRP A 40 -4.10 4.33 3.58
N ALA A 41 -4.68 5.08 2.65
CA ALA A 41 -4.41 5.00 1.22
C ALA A 41 -4.39 6.42 0.63
N TYR A 42 -3.50 6.70 -0.31
CA TYR A 42 -3.35 8.03 -0.94
C TYR A 42 -2.66 7.96 -2.30
N HIS A 43 -2.87 8.99 -3.11
CA HIS A 43 -2.16 9.20 -4.37
C HIS A 43 -0.93 10.08 -4.14
N ASP A 44 0.26 9.60 -4.50
CA ASP A 44 1.50 10.35 -4.45
C ASP A 44 1.94 10.78 -5.84
N HIS A 45 2.07 12.10 -6.00
CA HIS A 45 2.45 12.77 -7.24
C HIS A 45 3.91 13.23 -7.23
N SER A 46 4.67 12.96 -6.17
CA SER A 46 6.04 13.48 -6.03
C SER A 46 6.96 13.05 -7.18
N ASN A 47 7.89 13.92 -7.55
CA ASN A 47 8.87 13.66 -8.61
C ASN A 47 9.69 12.38 -8.35
N ALA A 48 10.03 12.12 -7.08
CA ALA A 48 10.74 10.92 -6.67
C ALA A 48 9.91 9.65 -6.95
N THR A 49 8.63 9.64 -6.55
CA THR A 49 7.72 8.52 -6.83
C THR A 49 7.53 8.34 -8.33
N ARG A 50 7.32 9.42 -9.09
CA ARG A 50 7.16 9.32 -10.55
C ARG A 50 8.36 8.72 -11.26
N LYS A 51 9.57 9.18 -10.93
CA LYS A 51 10.81 8.70 -11.55
C LYS A 51 11.07 7.23 -11.28
N ILE A 52 10.80 6.78 -10.05
CA ILE A 52 11.05 5.39 -9.64
C ILE A 52 10.01 4.45 -10.23
N MET A 53 8.77 4.91 -10.33
CA MET A 53 7.64 4.06 -10.74
C MET A 53 7.35 4.15 -12.23
N GLY A 54 7.83 5.19 -12.92
CA GLY A 54 7.51 5.45 -14.33
C GLY A 54 6.07 5.87 -14.57
N THR A 55 5.41 6.48 -13.58
CA THR A 55 3.97 6.82 -13.61
C THR A 55 3.69 8.27 -13.26
N ALA A 56 2.50 8.77 -13.62
CA ALA A 56 2.02 10.11 -13.22
C ALA A 56 1.89 10.25 -11.70
N SER A 57 1.38 9.19 -11.07
CA SER A 57 1.26 9.06 -9.64
C SER A 57 1.29 7.59 -9.24
N VAL A 58 1.48 7.32 -7.95
CA VAL A 58 1.25 5.98 -7.39
C VAL A 58 0.27 6.07 -6.25
N THR A 59 -0.69 5.14 -6.24
CA THR A 59 -1.54 4.93 -5.08
C THR A 59 -0.78 4.04 -4.09
N TYR A 60 -0.45 4.57 -2.92
CA TYR A 60 0.14 3.80 -1.83
C TYR A 60 -0.92 3.42 -0.80
N VAL A 61 -0.70 2.28 -0.15
CA VAL A 61 -1.40 1.88 1.07
C VAL A 61 -0.37 1.76 2.19
N GLY A 62 -0.70 2.30 3.36
CA GLY A 62 0.17 2.21 4.53
C GLY A 62 -0.33 1.19 5.53
N SER A 63 0.61 0.47 6.15
CA SER A 63 0.36 -0.37 7.31
C SER A 63 1.36 -0.05 8.41
N TRP A 64 1.02 -0.40 9.65
CA TRP A 64 2.01 -0.44 10.71
C TRP A 64 3.04 -1.53 10.37
N ARG A 65 4.33 -1.27 10.60
CA ARG A 65 5.40 -2.22 10.31
C ARG A 65 5.20 -3.58 10.99
N LYS A 66 4.68 -3.59 12.22
CA LYS A 66 4.31 -4.79 12.98
C LYS A 66 3.09 -5.56 12.42
N ARG A 67 2.37 -4.97 11.48
CA ARG A 67 1.19 -5.52 10.78
C ARG A 67 1.52 -5.72 9.29
N PHE A 68 2.79 -5.92 8.95
CA PHE A 68 3.28 -6.28 7.63
C PHE A 68 4.28 -7.44 7.79
N ARG A 69 4.24 -8.42 6.90
CA ARG A 69 5.28 -9.44 6.79
C ARG A 69 5.44 -9.90 5.35
N VAL A 70 6.69 -10.22 4.99
CA VAL A 70 7.01 -10.99 3.78
C VAL A 70 6.67 -12.45 4.10
N THR A 71 5.97 -13.12 3.20
CA THR A 71 5.51 -14.51 3.36
C THR A 71 6.21 -15.48 2.42
N GLY A 72 6.99 -14.97 1.45
CA GLY A 72 7.80 -15.76 0.54
C GLY A 72 8.64 -14.89 -0.41
N GLY A 73 9.71 -15.45 -0.95
CA GLY A 73 10.59 -14.79 -1.92
C GLY A 73 11.46 -13.68 -1.32
N GLU A 74 11.85 -13.79 -0.05
CA GLU A 74 12.70 -12.79 0.62
C GLU A 74 14.08 -12.67 -0.04
N GLU A 75 14.60 -13.77 -0.58
CA GLU A 75 15.82 -13.83 -1.38
C GLU A 75 15.77 -12.99 -2.66
N ALA A 76 14.57 -12.75 -3.20
CA ALA A 76 14.35 -11.91 -4.38
C ALA A 76 13.97 -10.47 -4.00
N LEU A 77 13.89 -10.14 -2.71
CA LEU A 77 13.59 -8.80 -2.22
C LEU A 77 14.89 -8.07 -1.88
N SER A 78 15.16 -6.98 -2.58
CA SER A 78 16.32 -6.12 -2.33
C SER A 78 15.91 -4.73 -1.91
N ASP A 79 16.82 -4.04 -1.22
CA ASP A 79 16.61 -2.72 -0.66
C ASP A 79 17.54 -1.69 -1.33
N TYR A 80 16.99 -0.51 -1.63
CA TYR A 80 17.73 0.69 -2.00
C TYR A 80 17.50 1.77 -0.95
N ARG A 81 18.60 2.30 -0.42
CA ARG A 81 18.61 3.33 0.61
C ARG A 81 18.99 4.68 0.02
N ASP A 82 18.15 5.68 0.25
CA ASP A 82 18.42 7.09 -0.01
C ASP A 82 18.67 7.76 1.36
N ASP A 83 19.94 7.85 1.75
CA ASP A 83 20.34 8.37 3.07
C ASP A 83 20.05 9.87 3.23
N GLU A 84 20.18 10.65 2.15
CA GLU A 84 19.87 12.08 2.17
C GLU A 84 18.39 12.34 2.51
N LYS A 85 17.49 11.48 2.03
CA LYS A 85 16.05 11.59 2.31
C LYS A 85 15.58 10.74 3.48
N GLY A 86 16.42 9.87 4.03
CA GLY A 86 16.05 8.89 5.05
C GLY A 86 14.93 7.96 4.57
N ILE A 87 15.03 7.46 3.33
CA ILE A 87 14.01 6.57 2.72
C ILE A 87 14.66 5.26 2.29
N THR A 88 14.09 4.15 2.73
CA THR A 88 14.43 2.81 2.23
C THR A 88 13.31 2.33 1.32
N ARG A 89 13.66 1.85 0.12
CA ARG A 89 12.73 1.26 -0.84
C ARG A 89 13.09 -0.19 -1.05
N ARG A 90 12.07 -1.05 -1.12
CA ARG A 90 12.23 -2.48 -1.33
C ARG A 90 11.61 -2.86 -2.67
N PHE A 91 12.29 -3.68 -3.45
CA PHE A 91 11.84 -4.08 -4.78
C PHE A 91 12.21 -5.53 -5.09
N CYS A 92 11.44 -6.15 -5.98
CA CYS A 92 11.75 -7.49 -6.46
C CYS A 92 12.86 -7.42 -7.52
N ILE A 93 13.99 -8.10 -7.30
CA ILE A 93 15.12 -8.09 -8.26
C ILE A 93 14.80 -8.81 -9.57
N GLU A 94 13.84 -9.74 -9.55
CA GLU A 94 13.47 -10.55 -10.71
C GLU A 94 12.57 -9.80 -11.70
N CYS A 95 11.69 -8.92 -11.21
CA CYS A 95 10.72 -8.21 -12.06
C CYS A 95 10.72 -6.69 -11.91
N GLY A 96 11.57 -6.13 -11.06
CA GLY A 96 11.67 -4.69 -10.82
C GLY A 96 10.49 -4.07 -10.06
N SER A 97 9.47 -4.83 -9.69
CA SER A 97 8.30 -4.28 -8.96
C SER A 97 8.73 -3.66 -7.64
N ALA A 98 8.41 -2.39 -7.42
CA ALA A 98 8.53 -1.75 -6.11
C ALA A 98 7.53 -2.38 -5.14
N VAL A 99 8.03 -2.99 -4.07
CA VAL A 99 7.23 -3.73 -3.08
C VAL A 99 6.85 -2.83 -1.92
N ALA A 100 7.79 -2.07 -1.38
CA ALA A 100 7.51 -1.21 -0.24
C ALA A 100 8.46 -0.01 -0.16
N TYR A 101 8.09 0.97 0.65
CA TYR A 101 9.05 1.96 1.15
C TYR A 101 8.76 2.33 2.60
N GLU A 102 9.82 2.72 3.30
CA GLU A 102 9.85 3.14 4.71
C GLU A 102 10.59 4.48 4.81
N ARG A 103 10.26 5.27 5.83
CA ARG A 103 10.93 6.56 6.10
C ARG A 103 11.41 6.60 7.54
N ASP A 104 12.58 7.17 7.76
CA ASP A 104 13.15 7.34 9.10
C ASP A 104 12.27 8.23 9.99
N ALA A 105 11.63 9.24 9.39
CA ALA A 105 10.68 10.12 10.08
C ALA A 105 9.39 9.39 10.52
N SER A 106 9.16 8.15 10.08
CA SER A 106 7.97 7.36 10.42
C SER A 106 8.32 5.86 10.45
N PRO A 107 9.23 5.42 11.34
CA PRO A 107 9.86 4.09 11.25
C PRO A 107 8.89 2.94 11.58
N HIS A 108 7.74 3.27 12.17
CA HIS A 108 6.68 2.33 12.48
C HIS A 108 5.69 2.12 11.32
N MET A 109 5.89 2.81 10.18
CA MET A 109 5.04 2.72 8.99
C MET A 109 5.79 2.10 7.81
N ILE A 110 5.08 1.26 7.07
CA ILE A 110 5.50 0.74 5.77
C ILE A 110 4.42 1.05 4.73
N ASN A 111 4.83 1.49 3.55
CA ASN A 111 3.91 1.84 2.47
C ASN A 111 4.17 0.94 1.26
N THR A 112 3.11 0.36 0.71
CA THR A 112 3.15 -0.59 -0.41
C THR A 112 2.29 -0.03 -1.55
N PRO A 113 2.67 -0.15 -2.83
CA PRO A 113 1.78 0.22 -3.92
C PRO A 113 0.46 -0.57 -3.85
N ARG A 114 -0.67 0.13 -3.96
CA ARG A 114 -2.02 -0.45 -3.92
C ARG A 114 -2.21 -1.52 -4.98
N GLY A 115 -1.58 -1.36 -6.15
CA GLY A 115 -1.72 -2.28 -7.29
C GLY A 115 -1.17 -3.69 -7.04
N LEU A 116 -0.37 -3.91 -5.99
CA LEU A 116 0.16 -5.24 -5.66
C LEU A 116 -0.86 -6.13 -4.92
N PHE A 117 -1.99 -5.59 -4.48
CA PHE A 117 -3.05 -6.34 -3.81
C PHE A 117 -4.20 -6.61 -4.78
N LYS A 118 -4.55 -7.89 -4.95
CA LYS A 118 -5.74 -8.28 -5.73
C LYS A 118 -7.05 -7.89 -5.02
N GLU A 119 -7.04 -8.01 -3.69
CA GLU A 119 -8.21 -7.75 -2.85
C GLU A 119 -8.26 -6.30 -2.34
N GLY A 120 -9.40 -5.91 -1.78
CA GLY A 120 -9.56 -4.63 -1.10
C GLY A 120 -8.77 -4.58 0.22
N VAL A 121 -8.13 -3.44 0.49
CA VAL A 121 -7.35 -3.24 1.74
C VAL A 121 -8.13 -2.50 2.84
N GLY A 122 -9.44 -2.33 2.67
CA GLY A 122 -10.31 -1.63 3.64
C GLY A 122 -10.10 -0.11 3.70
N ARG A 123 -9.38 0.47 2.74
CA ARG A 123 -9.15 1.91 2.61
C ARG A 123 -9.25 2.35 1.16
N GLU A 124 -9.98 3.43 0.94
CA GLU A 124 -10.03 4.15 -0.33
C GLU A 124 -8.99 5.29 -0.32
N PRO A 125 -8.30 5.53 -1.43
CA PRO A 125 -7.37 6.65 -1.55
C PRO A 125 -8.16 7.95 -1.75
N ARG A 126 -8.43 8.65 -0.65
CA ARG A 126 -9.28 9.86 -0.67
C ARG A 126 -8.52 11.19 -0.77
N TYR A 127 -7.20 11.14 -0.76
CA TYR A 127 -6.38 12.35 -0.79
C TYR A 127 -5.12 12.16 -1.64
N HIS A 128 -4.61 13.30 -2.09
CA HIS A 128 -3.45 13.42 -2.95
C HIS A 128 -2.35 14.13 -2.17
N VAL A 129 -1.12 13.66 -2.29
CA VAL A 129 0.07 14.33 -1.74
C VAL A 129 0.93 14.84 -2.89
N ARG A 130 1.59 15.98 -2.65
CA ARG A 130 2.47 16.65 -3.63
C ARG A 130 1.79 16.93 -4.97
N MET A 131 0.51 17.30 -4.92
CA MET A 131 -0.27 17.65 -6.12
C MET A 131 0.36 18.78 -6.94
N GLY A 132 1.05 19.74 -6.30
CA GLY A 132 1.81 20.78 -7.00
C GLY A 132 3.01 20.27 -7.80
N GLU A 133 3.43 19.02 -7.62
CA GLU A 133 4.47 18.39 -8.43
C GLU A 133 3.89 17.63 -9.64
N MET A 134 2.57 17.46 -9.74
CA MET A 134 1.90 16.66 -10.79
C MET A 134 2.39 17.06 -12.20
N PRO A 135 2.69 16.09 -13.07
CA PRO A 135 3.18 16.41 -14.40
C PRO A 135 2.05 16.96 -15.28
N ASP A 136 2.42 17.73 -16.30
CA ASP A 136 1.51 18.37 -17.27
C ASP A 136 0.85 17.40 -18.26
N TRP A 137 1.41 16.20 -18.42
CA TRP A 137 0.91 15.15 -19.32
C TRP A 137 -0.11 14.19 -18.69
N ALA A 138 -0.50 14.40 -17.42
CA ALA A 138 -1.34 13.49 -16.64
C ALA A 138 -2.71 14.06 -16.30
#